data_AF-A0A9Q3DP14-F1
#
_entry.id   AF-A0A9Q3DP14-F1
#
_cell.length_a   1.000
_cell.length_b   1.000
_cell.length_c   1.000
_cell.angle_alpha   90.00
_cell.angle_beta   90.00
_cell.angle_gamma   90.00
#
_symmetry.space_group_name_H-M   'P 1'
#
loop_
_entity.id
_entity.type
_entity.pdbx_description
1 polymer ?
#
loop_
_entity_poly.entity_id
_entity_poly.type
_entity_poly.pdbx_seq_one_letter_code
_entity_poly.pdbx_strand_id
1 'polypeptide(L)'
;MEYKDHEGYTHDWVTLLPEVKLAYNSSQHPTTGKSPSLVEKGWNPLLPVDHLKKILLTIHPKAKGFHDVWKRACDTAARCIAEPKEYNKQRWDKSHMEPDFKEGDQVLVSTLNFNNLKGPKKMKAHF
;
A
#
# COMPACT_ATOMS: atom_id res chain seq x y z
N MET A 1 -17.30 -5.04 24.21
CA MET A 1 -18.22 -5.24 23.08
C MET A 1 -17.38 -5.13 21.82
N GLU A 2 -17.06 -6.26 21.20
CA GLU A 2 -16.41 -6.26 19.89
C GLU A 2 -17.48 -5.94 18.84
N TYR A 3 -17.31 -4.82 18.13
CA TYR A 3 -18.17 -4.50 16.99
C TYR A 3 -17.78 -5.42 15.83
N LYS A 4 -18.66 -6.38 15.52
CA LYS A 4 -18.58 -7.21 14.31
C LYS A 4 -19.53 -6.62 13.28
N ASP A 5 -19.04 -6.46 12.06
CA ASP A 5 -19.88 -6.04 10.93
C ASP A 5 -20.88 -7.15 10.53
N HIS A 6 -21.69 -6.87 9.51
CA HIS A 6 -22.65 -7.83 8.94
C HIS A 6 -21.98 -9.09 8.35
N GLU A 7 -20.67 -9.08 8.13
CA GLU A 7 -19.88 -10.19 7.59
C GLU A 7 -19.12 -10.99 8.67
N GLY A 8 -19.23 -10.56 9.94
CA GLY A 8 -18.59 -11.22 11.09
C GLY A 8 -17.13 -10.82 11.34
N TYR A 9 -16.61 -9.83 10.61
CA TYR A 9 -15.28 -9.27 10.79
C TYR A 9 -15.27 -8.23 11.91
N THR A 10 -14.38 -8.44 12.87
CA THR A 10 -14.01 -7.44 13.87
C THR A 10 -13.16 -6.36 13.22
N HIS A 11 -13.74 -5.17 13.02
CA HIS A 11 -13.04 -3.99 12.51
C HIS A 11 -12.23 -3.26 13.60
N ASP A 12 -11.58 -4.01 14.50
CA ASP A 12 -10.75 -3.41 15.55
C ASP A 12 -9.35 -3.10 15.00
N TRP A 13 -9.30 -2.10 14.14
CA TRP A 13 -8.04 -1.65 13.55
C TRP A 13 -7.07 -1.10 14.60
N VAL A 14 -7.57 -0.64 15.75
CA VAL A 14 -6.77 -0.05 16.83
C VAL A 14 -5.87 -1.11 17.48
N THR A 15 -6.41 -2.30 17.77
CA THR A 15 -5.60 -3.40 18.33
C THR A 15 -4.60 -3.96 17.32
N LEU A 16 -4.90 -3.86 16.02
CA LEU A 16 -4.01 -4.29 14.94
C LEU A 16 -2.92 -3.27 14.58
N LEU A 17 -3.01 -2.02 15.05
CA LEU A 17 -2.04 -0.97 14.72
C LEU A 17 -0.57 -1.35 14.99
N PRO A 18 -0.22 -1.97 16.14
CA PRO A 18 1.17 -2.37 16.40
C PRO A 18 1.68 -3.41 15.39
N GLU A 19 0.82 -4.35 15.00
CA GLU A 19 1.14 -5.41 14.04
C GLU A 19 1.31 -4.84 12.64
N VAL A 20 0.41 -3.94 12.22
CA VAL A 20 0.50 -3.24 10.92
C VAL A 20 1.77 -2.37 10.86
N LYS A 21 2.09 -1.66 11.94
CA LYS A 21 3.32 -0.87 12.04
C LYS A 21 4.56 -1.74 11.88
N LEU A 22 4.59 -2.90 12.55
CA LEU A 22 5.68 -3.86 12.42
C LEU A 22 5.80 -4.35 10.98
N ALA A 23 4.69 -4.82 10.39
CA ALA A 23 4.65 -5.34 9.04
C ALA A 23 5.08 -4.31 7.99
N TYR A 24 4.61 -3.07 8.10
CA TYR A 24 5.00 -1.98 7.20
C TYR A 24 6.50 -1.67 7.33
N ASN A 25 7.01 -1.54 8.55
CA ASN A 25 8.41 -1.20 8.78
C ASN A 25 9.38 -2.29 8.33
N SER A 26 9.00 -3.57 8.41
CA SER A 26 9.81 -4.70 7.97
C SER A 26 9.66 -5.01 6.47
N SER A 27 8.61 -4.51 5.81
CA SER A 27 8.36 -4.79 4.39
C SER A 27 9.25 -3.95 3.49
N GLN A 28 9.72 -4.55 2.38
CA GLN A 28 10.49 -3.81 1.38
C GLN A 28 9.59 -2.89 0.57
N HIS A 29 9.99 -1.62 0.45
CA HIS A 29 9.26 -0.68 -0.39
C HIS A 29 9.69 -0.81 -1.86
N PRO A 30 8.75 -0.89 -2.83
CA PRO A 30 9.06 -1.20 -4.23
C PRO A 30 9.98 -0.17 -4.90
N THR A 31 9.85 1.11 -4.55
CA THR A 31 10.67 2.19 -5.14
C THR A 31 12.12 2.19 -4.66
N THR A 32 12.35 1.85 -3.39
CA THR A 32 13.68 1.98 -2.76
C THR A 32 14.39 0.64 -2.61
N GLY A 33 13.67 -0.48 -2.74
CA GLY A 33 14.17 -1.83 -2.49
C GLY A 33 14.58 -2.09 -1.04
N LYS A 34 14.36 -1.14 -0.13
CA LYS A 34 14.73 -1.22 1.29
C LYS A 34 13.49 -1.08 2.16
N SER A 35 13.51 -1.73 3.31
CA SER A 35 12.46 -1.59 4.32
C SER A 35 12.67 -0.30 5.14
N PRO A 36 11.60 0.35 5.61
CA PRO A 36 11.72 1.54 6.45
C PRO A 36 12.63 1.36 7.68
N SER A 37 12.54 0.23 8.39
CA SER A 37 13.41 -0.01 9.56
C SER A 37 14.89 -0.13 9.20
N LEU A 38 15.20 -0.67 8.02
CA LEU A 38 16.58 -0.75 7.54
C LEU A 38 17.14 0.64 7.22
N VAL A 39 16.32 1.52 6.65
CA VAL A 39 16.73 2.90 6.31
C VAL A 39 16.83 3.78 7.56
N GLU A 40 15.89 3.66 8.50
CA GLU A 40 15.82 4.47 9.71
C GLU A 40 16.83 4.01 10.76
N LYS A 41 16.91 2.70 11.01
CA LYS A 41 17.64 2.13 12.17
C LYS A 41 18.86 1.32 11.77
N GLY A 42 19.01 0.99 10.48
CA GLY A 42 20.10 0.15 9.98
C GLY A 42 19.87 -1.36 10.17
N TRP A 43 18.72 -1.79 10.70
CA TRP A 43 18.41 -3.21 10.90
C TRP A 43 16.90 -3.49 10.81
N ASN A 44 16.55 -4.75 10.52
CA ASN A 44 15.17 -5.23 10.49
C ASN A 44 14.92 -6.18 11.68
N PRO A 45 13.75 -6.08 12.34
CA PRO A 45 13.37 -7.05 13.36
C PRO A 45 13.22 -8.44 12.75
N LEU A 46 13.64 -9.47 13.51
CA LEU A 46 13.44 -10.86 13.13
C LEU A 46 11.99 -11.24 13.39
N LEU A 47 11.30 -11.72 12.35
CA LEU A 47 9.93 -12.21 12.45
C LEU A 47 9.92 -13.73 12.69
N PRO A 48 8.87 -14.30 13.30
CA PRO A 48 8.73 -15.75 13.47
C PRO A 48 8.90 -16.55 12.18
N VAL A 49 8.47 -15.99 11.05
CA VAL A 49 8.64 -16.58 9.72
C VAL A 49 10.11 -16.65 9.28
N ASP A 50 10.95 -15.72 9.73
CA ASP A 50 12.38 -15.68 9.42
C ASP A 50 13.17 -16.73 10.20
N HIS A 51 12.61 -17.23 11.31
CA HIS A 51 13.23 -18.27 12.14
C HIS A 51 13.08 -19.68 11.55
N LEU A 52 12.16 -19.89 10.61
CA LEU A 52 12.04 -21.13 9.85
C LEU A 52 13.10 -21.22 8.74
N LYS A 53 14.38 -21.00 9.10
CA LYS A 53 15.50 -21.15 8.17
C LYS A 53 15.64 -22.62 7.77
N LYS A 54 15.93 -22.84 6.48
CA LYS A 54 16.19 -24.14 5.82
C LYS A 54 17.25 -25.04 6.49
N ILE A 55 17.97 -24.52 7.50
CA ILE A 55 19.11 -25.18 8.16
C ILE A 55 18.65 -26.17 9.25
N LEU A 56 17.40 -26.08 9.71
CA LEU A 56 16.88 -27.02 10.70
C LEU A 56 16.56 -28.36 10.03
N LEU A 57 17.51 -29.31 10.11
CA LEU A 57 17.38 -30.69 9.61
C LEU A 57 16.18 -31.46 10.20
N THR A 58 15.58 -30.96 11.28
CA THR A 58 14.41 -31.57 11.91
C THR A 58 13.43 -30.49 12.36
N ILE A 59 12.46 -30.18 11.53
CA ILE A 59 11.33 -29.31 11.88
C ILE A 59 10.29 -30.16 12.61
N HIS A 60 9.88 -29.74 13.81
CA HIS A 60 8.83 -30.42 14.55
C HIS A 60 7.52 -30.45 13.72
N PRO A 61 6.78 -31.57 13.65
CA PRO A 61 5.60 -31.70 12.77
C PRO A 61 4.54 -30.62 12.99
N LYS A 62 4.35 -30.15 14.23
CA LYS A 62 3.44 -29.02 14.52
C LYS A 62 3.91 -27.69 13.90
N ALA A 63 5.21 -27.42 13.91
CA ALA A 63 5.77 -26.20 13.32
C ALA A 63 5.60 -26.22 11.79
N LYS A 64 5.76 -27.39 11.17
CA LYS A 64 5.47 -27.58 9.74
C LYS A 64 3.97 -27.34 9.43
N GLY A 65 3.07 -27.95 10.19
CA GLY A 65 1.62 -27.73 10.01
C GLY A 65 1.22 -26.27 10.16
N PHE A 66 1.80 -25.57 11.15
CA PHE A 66 1.57 -24.13 11.33
C PHE A 66 2.06 -23.31 10.13
N HIS A 67 3.27 -23.59 9.63
CA HIS A 67 3.80 -22.93 8.43
C HIS A 67 2.88 -23.12 7.21
N ASP A 68 2.35 -24.32 7.00
CA ASP A 68 1.48 -24.60 5.85
C ASP A 68 0.11 -23.90 5.97
N VAL A 69 -0.41 -23.75 7.19
CA VAL A 69 -1.60 -22.92 7.44
C VAL A 69 -1.29 -21.45 7.22
N TRP A 70 -0.18 -20.97 7.76
CA TRP A 70 0.28 -19.59 7.60
C TRP A 70 0.45 -19.22 6.13
N LYS A 71 1.12 -20.06 5.35
CA LYS A 71 1.32 -19.84 3.91
C LYS A 71 -0.01 -19.73 3.16
N ARG A 72 -0.96 -20.63 3.43
CA ARG A 72 -2.30 -20.57 2.84
C ARG A 72 -3.05 -19.28 3.20
N ALA A 73 -2.91 -18.82 4.44
CA ALA A 73 -3.50 -17.55 4.88
C ALA A 73 -2.86 -16.37 4.14
N CYS A 74 -1.53 -16.33 3.99
CA CYS A 74 -0.83 -15.31 3.20
C CYS A 74 -1.26 -15.32 1.73
N ASP A 75 -1.33 -16.49 1.10
CA ASP A 75 -1.75 -16.64 -0.30
C ASP A 75 -3.20 -16.14 -0.50
N THR A 76 -4.07 -16.46 0.46
CA THR A 76 -5.47 -15.99 0.45
C THR A 76 -5.54 -14.47 0.60
N ALA A 77 -4.82 -13.91 1.58
CA ALA A 77 -4.77 -12.47 1.80
C ALA A 77 -4.22 -11.72 0.57
N ALA A 78 -3.16 -12.25 -0.06
CA ALA A 78 -2.58 -11.68 -1.28
C ALA A 78 -3.59 -11.66 -2.42
N ARG A 79 -4.36 -12.74 -2.60
CA ARG A 79 -5.42 -12.81 -3.62
C ARG A 79 -6.55 -11.82 -3.36
N CYS A 80 -7.00 -11.72 -2.10
CA CYS A 80 -8.03 -10.75 -1.69
C CYS A 80 -7.61 -9.29 -1.89
N ILE A 81 -6.31 -8.99 -1.97
CA ILE A 81 -5.80 -7.65 -2.30
C ILE A 81 -5.61 -7.49 -3.81
N ALA A 82 -5.14 -8.52 -4.50
CA ALA A 82 -4.83 -8.47 -5.93
C ALA A 82 -6.09 -8.25 -6.79
N GLU A 83 -7.18 -8.96 -6.50
CA GLU A 83 -8.43 -8.87 -7.27
C GLU A 83 -9.04 -7.45 -7.21
N PRO A 84 -9.23 -6.82 -6.03
CA PRO A 84 -9.74 -5.44 -5.96
C PRO A 84 -8.76 -4.41 -6.53
N LYS A 85 -7.44 -4.62 -6.38
CA LYS A 85 -6.44 -3.73 -6.95
C LYS A 85 -6.58 -3.64 -8.47
N GLU A 86 -6.68 -4.78 -9.14
CA GLU A 86 -6.82 -4.83 -10.60
C GLU A 86 -8.19 -4.29 -11.04
N TYR A 87 -9.27 -4.66 -10.35
CA TYR A 87 -10.60 -4.11 -10.61
C TYR A 87 -10.64 -2.58 -10.51
N ASN A 88 -10.07 -2.03 -9.43
CA ASN A 88 -10.03 -0.58 -9.21
C ASN A 88 -9.19 0.13 -10.26
N LYS A 89 -8.05 -0.46 -10.65
CA LYS A 89 -7.22 0.06 -11.74
C LYS A 89 -8.00 0.11 -13.05
N GLN A 90 -8.61 -1.01 -13.47
CA GLN A 90 -9.39 -1.05 -14.71
C GLN A 90 -10.57 -0.08 -14.70
N ARG A 91 -11.24 0.06 -13.55
CA ARG A 91 -12.34 1.02 -13.38
C ARG A 91 -11.85 2.46 -13.52
N TRP A 92 -10.70 2.78 -12.92
CA TRP A 92 -10.08 4.10 -13.00
C TRP A 92 -9.64 4.42 -14.43
N ASP A 93 -8.91 3.51 -15.06
CA ASP A 93 -8.38 3.66 -16.42
C ASP A 93 -9.51 3.88 -17.46
N LYS A 94 -10.69 3.28 -17.25
CA LYS A 94 -11.87 3.47 -18.12
C LYS A 94 -12.42 4.89 -18.11
N SER A 95 -12.37 5.59 -16.98
CA SER A 95 -12.92 6.94 -16.83
C SER A 95 -11.87 8.05 -16.85
N HIS A 96 -10.60 7.70 -16.60
CA HIS A 96 -9.47 8.63 -16.52
C HIS A 96 -8.42 8.29 -17.57
N MET A 97 -8.86 8.11 -18.81
CA MET A 97 -7.95 8.05 -19.95
C MET A 97 -7.27 9.41 -20.10
N GLU A 98 -5.95 9.43 -20.11
CA GLU A 98 -5.20 10.66 -20.36
C GLU A 98 -5.55 11.19 -21.76
N PRO A 99 -6.03 12.45 -21.88
CA PRO A 99 -6.27 13.05 -23.18
C PRO A 99 -4.95 13.21 -23.93
N ASP A 100 -4.96 12.92 -25.23
CA ASP A 100 -3.84 13.28 -26.10
C ASP A 100 -3.89 14.79 -26.37
N PHE A 101 -2.94 15.54 -25.83
CA PHE A 101 -2.84 16.99 -26.01
C PHE A 101 -1.82 17.30 -27.10
N LYS A 102 -2.21 18.15 -28.05
CA LYS A 102 -1.30 18.64 -29.08
C LYS A 102 -0.92 20.09 -28.81
N GLU A 103 0.25 20.48 -29.33
CA GLU A 103 0.70 21.87 -29.25
C GLU A 103 -0.33 22.79 -29.90
N GLY A 104 -0.82 23.78 -29.14
CA GLY A 104 -1.84 24.72 -29.58
C GLY A 104 -3.26 24.43 -29.07
N ASP A 105 -3.51 23.27 -28.46
CA ASP A 105 -4.82 22.96 -27.87
C ASP A 105 -5.11 23.83 -26.65
N GLN A 106 -6.33 24.37 -26.59
CA GLN A 106 -6.80 25.14 -25.45
C GLN A 106 -7.38 24.19 -24.39
N VAL A 107 -6.82 24.21 -23.19
CA VAL A 107 -7.24 23.36 -22.08
C VAL A 107 -7.73 24.19 -20.90
N LEU A 108 -8.73 23.67 -20.20
CA LEU A 108 -9.23 24.29 -18.98
C LEU A 108 -8.44 23.79 -17.78
N VAL A 109 -7.91 24.73 -17.00
CA VAL A 109 -7.17 24.45 -15.77
C VAL A 109 -8.06 24.77 -14.58
N SER A 110 -8.25 23.79 -13.69
CA SER A 110 -8.99 24.02 -12.44
C SER A 110 -8.25 25.01 -11.57
N THR A 111 -8.85 26.17 -11.31
CA THR A 111 -8.23 27.29 -10.57
C THR A 111 -8.25 27.10 -9.05
N LEU A 112 -8.87 26.02 -8.57
CA LEU A 112 -9.17 25.79 -7.14
C LEU A 112 -7.92 25.79 -6.25
N ASN A 113 -6.81 25.24 -6.74
CA ASN A 113 -5.54 25.14 -6.01
C ASN A 113 -4.49 26.14 -6.52
N PHE A 114 -4.85 27.03 -7.44
CA PHE A 114 -3.94 28.05 -7.95
C PHE A 114 -4.07 29.33 -7.13
N ASN A 115 -3.37 29.36 -6.01
CA ASN A 115 -3.26 30.56 -5.16
C ASN A 115 -2.55 31.73 -5.87
N ASN A 116 -1.91 31.50 -7.02
CA ASN A 116 -1.07 32.46 -7.74
C ASN A 116 -1.52 32.76 -9.19
N LEU A 117 -2.70 32.32 -9.64
CA LEU A 117 -3.18 32.56 -11.02
C LEU A 117 -3.38 34.05 -11.37
N LYS A 118 -3.41 34.93 -10.37
CA LYS A 118 -3.44 36.38 -10.61
C LYS A 118 -2.12 36.94 -11.15
N GLY A 119 -1.06 36.13 -11.20
CA GLY A 119 0.29 36.56 -11.57
C GLY A 119 0.81 37.70 -10.68
N PRO A 120 2.09 38.06 -10.78
CA PRO A 120 2.54 39.34 -10.24
C PRO A 120 1.72 40.47 -10.90
N LYS A 121 1.27 41.45 -10.12
CA LYS A 121 0.49 42.63 -10.58
C LYS A 121 1.06 43.31 -11.84
N LYS A 122 2.37 43.15 -12.07
CA LYS A 122 3.16 43.70 -13.19
C LYS A 122 2.93 43.05 -14.56
N MET A 123 2.31 41.87 -14.62
CA MET A 123 2.03 41.15 -15.88
C MET A 123 0.56 41.23 -16.32
N LYS A 124 -0.24 42.10 -15.70
CA LYS A 124 -1.64 42.31 -16.13
C LYS A 124 -1.66 43.30 -17.29
N ALA A 125 -2.34 42.95 -18.38
CA ALA A 125 -2.65 43.90 -19.44
C ALA A 125 -3.52 45.03 -18.84
N HIS A 126 -3.01 46.26 -18.92
CA HIS A 126 -3.77 47.45 -18.61
C HIS A 126 -4.74 47.69 -19.77
N PHE A 127 -6.01 47.42 -19.54
CA PHE A 127 -7.12 47.99 -20.30
C PHE A 127 -7.71 49.14 -19.49
#